data_AF-A0ABD3N0L1-F1
#
_entry.id   AF-A0ABD3N0L1-F1
#
_cell.length_a   1.000
_cell.length_b   1.000
_cell.length_c   1.000
_cell.angle_alpha   90.00
_cell.angle_beta   90.00
_cell.angle_gamma   90.00
#
_symmetry.space_group_name_H-M   'P 1'
#
loop_
_entity.id
_entity.type
_entity.pdbx_description
1 polymer ?
#
loop_
_entity_poly.entity_id
_entity_poly.type
_entity_poly.pdbx_seq_one_letter_code
_entity_poly.pdbx_strand_id
1 'polypeptide(L)'
;MKRILLSLSFILLQINAECLTELDLDFDSCDLVHLSNAALNDICERIGLDMEGHVLPALYGMDEDEEAGVGQVKTRDFTHDDYVRGAEECLLIEDEVNRLQDENPDYLQQLEREALLEDPEIFAEMITQIISNDDALLEEITTKLAGDRELMADANELLEEGETLSDRPEVIGVLLAKYLSEDPSLLDEFEALFDMVDEVVENGNEEGEGRDEL
;
A
#
# COMPACT_ATOMS: atom_id res chain seq x y z
N MET A 1 -50.26 -36.60 -41.01
CA MET A 1 -48.84 -36.59 -40.59
C MET A 1 -48.26 -35.21 -40.88
N LYS A 2 -48.22 -34.32 -39.89
CA LYS A 2 -47.59 -32.99 -39.98
C LYS A 2 -46.29 -33.07 -39.18
N ARG A 3 -45.14 -32.93 -39.85
CA ARG A 3 -43.82 -32.78 -39.22
C ARG A 3 -43.56 -31.28 -39.07
N ILE A 4 -43.59 -30.79 -37.83
CA ILE A 4 -43.14 -29.44 -37.49
C ILE A 4 -41.63 -29.55 -37.29
N LEU A 5 -40.88 -28.96 -38.22
CA LEU A 5 -39.45 -28.73 -38.11
C LEU A 5 -39.23 -27.58 -37.13
N LEU A 6 -38.92 -27.91 -35.87
CA LEU A 6 -38.34 -26.97 -34.92
C LEU A 6 -36.87 -26.78 -35.30
N SER A 7 -36.62 -25.73 -36.07
CA SER A 7 -35.29 -25.17 -36.30
C SER A 7 -34.79 -24.57 -34.99
N LEU A 8 -34.13 -25.39 -34.16
CA LEU A 8 -33.25 -24.89 -33.10
C LEU A 8 -32.06 -24.20 -33.77
N SER A 9 -32.17 -22.89 -33.99
CA SER A 9 -31.00 -22.03 -34.13
C SER A 9 -30.30 -22.00 -32.78
N PHE A 10 -29.39 -22.95 -32.57
CA PHE A 10 -28.40 -22.88 -31.51
C PHE A 10 -27.46 -21.75 -31.90
N ILE A 11 -27.75 -20.53 -31.43
CA ILE A 11 -26.78 -19.45 -31.43
C ILE A 11 -25.73 -19.89 -30.43
N LEU A 12 -24.64 -20.46 -30.94
CA LEU A 12 -23.39 -20.56 -30.21
C LEU A 12 -22.96 -19.12 -29.89
N LEU A 13 -23.30 -18.62 -28.70
CA LEU A 13 -22.48 -17.61 -28.08
C LEU A 13 -21.11 -18.27 -27.89
N GLN A 14 -20.19 -18.00 -28.81
CA GLN A 14 -18.79 -18.06 -28.47
C GLN A 14 -18.59 -16.91 -27.48
N ILE A 15 -18.60 -17.26 -26.20
CA ILE A 15 -17.97 -16.43 -25.18
C ILE A 15 -16.50 -16.50 -25.59
N ASN A 16 -16.03 -15.50 -26.33
CA ASN A 16 -14.60 -15.24 -26.34
C ASN A 16 -14.30 -14.93 -24.88
N ALA A 17 -13.45 -15.74 -24.23
CA ALA A 17 -12.86 -15.30 -22.99
C ALA A 17 -12.12 -14.01 -23.33
N GLU A 18 -12.73 -12.87 -22.97
CA GLU A 18 -12.12 -11.58 -23.20
C GLU A 18 -11.00 -11.48 -22.17
N CYS A 19 -9.76 -11.35 -22.65
CA CYS A 19 -8.56 -11.16 -21.84
C CYS A 19 -8.64 -9.77 -21.20
N LEU A 20 -9.33 -9.66 -20.06
CA LEU A 20 -9.67 -8.38 -19.44
C LEU A 20 -8.88 -8.13 -18.17
N THR A 21 -8.62 -9.19 -17.41
CA THR A 21 -8.00 -9.15 -16.09
C THR A 21 -6.84 -10.13 -16.00
N GLU A 22 -6.00 -9.98 -14.98
CA GLU A 22 -4.92 -10.94 -14.69
C GLU A 22 -5.44 -12.38 -14.51
N LEU A 23 -6.65 -12.56 -13.97
CA LEU A 23 -7.28 -13.88 -13.80
C LEU A 23 -7.56 -14.60 -15.12
N ASP A 24 -7.56 -13.87 -16.23
CA ASP A 24 -7.77 -14.42 -17.57
C ASP A 24 -6.46 -14.91 -18.22
N LEU A 25 -5.30 -14.67 -17.59
CA LEU A 25 -4.00 -15.08 -18.13
C LEU A 25 -3.87 -16.60 -18.17
N ASP A 26 -3.61 -17.14 -19.36
CA ASP A 26 -3.45 -18.58 -19.58
C ASP A 26 -2.19 -18.93 -20.40
N PHE A 27 -1.38 -17.93 -20.74
CA PHE A 27 -0.13 -18.03 -21.51
C PHE A 27 -0.23 -18.65 -22.92
N ASP A 28 -1.41 -19.10 -23.32
CA ASP A 28 -1.70 -19.73 -24.61
C ASP A 28 -2.54 -18.81 -25.50
N SER A 29 -3.42 -18.01 -24.91
CA SER A 29 -4.38 -17.14 -25.61
C SER A 29 -4.53 -15.75 -25.00
N CYS A 30 -4.14 -15.58 -23.73
CA CYS A 30 -4.12 -14.32 -22.99
C CYS A 30 -2.80 -14.18 -22.24
N ASP A 31 -1.99 -13.22 -22.69
CA ASP A 31 -0.72 -12.79 -22.08
C ASP A 31 -0.85 -11.32 -21.65
N LEU A 32 0.07 -10.81 -20.84
CA LEU A 32 0.08 -9.42 -20.38
C LEU A 32 -0.06 -8.39 -21.51
N VAL A 33 0.55 -8.64 -22.67
CA VAL A 33 0.47 -7.76 -23.86
C VAL A 33 -0.95 -7.61 -24.44
N HIS A 34 -1.88 -8.45 -24.01
CA HIS A 34 -3.27 -8.42 -24.46
C HIS A 34 -4.18 -7.70 -23.45
N LEU A 35 -3.71 -7.45 -22.23
CA LEU A 35 -4.45 -6.71 -21.22
C LEU A 35 -4.50 -5.21 -21.54
N SER A 36 -5.47 -4.50 -20.97
CA SER A 36 -5.51 -3.04 -21.07
C SER A 36 -4.47 -2.41 -20.13
N ASN A 37 -4.04 -1.16 -20.39
CA ASN A 37 -3.17 -0.43 -19.45
C ASN A 37 -3.78 -0.33 -18.04
N ALA A 38 -5.10 -0.21 -17.93
CA ALA A 38 -5.78 -0.18 -16.64
C ALA A 38 -5.58 -1.51 -15.90
N ALA A 39 -5.85 -2.64 -16.56
CA ALA A 39 -5.64 -3.96 -15.96
C ALA A 39 -4.17 -4.23 -15.62
N LEU A 40 -3.22 -3.72 -16.42
CA LEU A 40 -1.79 -3.81 -16.11
C LEU A 40 -1.38 -2.93 -14.92
N ASN A 41 -2.02 -1.78 -14.76
CA ASN A 41 -1.82 -0.89 -13.61
C ASN A 41 -2.37 -1.52 -12.32
N ASP A 42 -3.56 -2.14 -12.40
CA ASP A 42 -4.22 -2.80 -11.27
C ASP A 42 -3.33 -3.91 -10.64
N ILE A 43 -2.48 -4.58 -11.45
CA ILE A 43 -1.50 -5.57 -10.96
C ILE A 43 -0.51 -4.93 -9.98
N CYS A 44 0.00 -3.74 -10.29
CA CYS A 44 0.94 -3.03 -9.41
C CYS A 44 0.22 -2.41 -8.21
N GLU A 45 -0.98 -1.86 -8.40
CA GLU A 45 -1.77 -1.26 -7.31
C GLU A 45 -2.12 -2.30 -6.23
N ARG A 46 -2.33 -3.57 -6.60
CA ARG A 46 -2.58 -4.66 -5.63
C ARG A 46 -1.46 -4.81 -4.60
N ILE A 47 -0.20 -4.60 -5.01
CA ILE A 47 0.97 -4.66 -4.13
C ILE A 47 1.40 -3.27 -3.63
N GLY A 48 0.53 -2.27 -3.75
CA GLY A 48 0.77 -0.91 -3.25
C GLY A 48 1.72 -0.07 -4.09
N LEU A 49 2.05 -0.47 -5.32
CA LEU A 49 2.98 0.26 -6.18
C LEU A 49 2.26 1.08 -7.26
N ASP A 50 2.56 2.37 -7.33
CA ASP A 50 2.14 3.23 -8.45
C ASP A 50 2.99 2.98 -9.70
N MET A 51 2.34 2.55 -10.78
CA MET A 51 3.00 2.21 -12.05
C MET A 51 3.78 3.39 -12.63
N GLU A 52 3.15 4.56 -12.72
CA GLU A 52 3.75 5.72 -13.41
C GLU A 52 4.66 6.54 -12.49
N GLY A 53 4.37 6.57 -11.18
CA GLY A 53 5.16 7.30 -10.19
C GLY A 53 6.38 6.55 -9.66
N HIS A 54 6.34 5.21 -9.59
CA HIS A 54 7.43 4.44 -8.98
C HIS A 54 8.03 3.40 -9.94
N VAL A 55 7.20 2.49 -10.48
CA VAL A 55 7.68 1.30 -11.19
C VAL A 55 8.38 1.66 -12.51
N LEU A 56 7.69 2.40 -13.39
CA LEU A 56 8.25 2.77 -14.68
C LEU A 56 9.44 3.73 -14.55
N PRO A 57 9.43 4.76 -13.68
CA PRO A 57 10.61 5.58 -13.42
C PRO A 57 11.83 4.76 -12.99
N ALA A 58 11.66 3.81 -12.06
CA ALA A 58 12.75 2.95 -11.59
C ALA A 58 13.32 2.08 -12.73
N LEU A 59 12.47 1.46 -13.55
CA LEU A 59 12.91 0.65 -14.71
C LEU A 59 13.75 1.44 -15.72
N TYR A 60 13.54 2.75 -15.81
CA TYR A 60 14.25 3.63 -16.74
C TYR A 60 15.38 4.45 -16.11
N GLY A 61 15.66 4.27 -14.81
CA GLY A 61 16.64 5.08 -14.09
C GLY A 61 16.30 6.58 -14.15
N MET A 62 15.00 6.89 -14.08
CA MET A 62 14.53 8.27 -13.98
C MET A 62 14.60 8.67 -12.51
N ASP A 63 15.83 8.86 -12.01
CA ASP A 63 16.08 9.26 -10.62
C ASP A 63 15.40 10.61 -10.31
N GLU A 64 14.86 10.74 -9.10
CA GLU A 64 14.29 11.99 -8.56
C GLU A 64 15.36 13.09 -8.32
N ASP A 65 16.64 12.75 -8.51
CA ASP A 65 17.82 13.58 -8.20
C ASP A 65 18.32 14.45 -9.38
N GLU A 66 17.46 15.20 -10.07
CA GLU A 66 17.88 16.48 -10.64
C GLU A 66 17.68 17.58 -9.58
N GLU A 67 18.65 17.67 -8.66
CA GLU A 67 18.83 18.74 -7.67
C GLU A 67 18.49 20.14 -8.24
N ALA A 68 17.70 20.88 -7.46
CA ALA A 68 17.75 22.34 -7.37
C ALA A 68 17.55 23.14 -8.68
N GLY A 69 16.34 23.09 -9.23
CA GLY A 69 15.92 24.14 -10.16
C GLY A 69 14.51 23.94 -10.69
N VAL A 70 13.55 24.69 -10.14
CA VAL A 70 12.20 24.95 -10.68
C VAL A 70 12.07 24.58 -12.16
N GLY A 71 11.58 23.37 -12.46
CA GLY A 71 11.59 22.89 -13.85
C GLY A 71 11.08 21.48 -14.05
N GLN A 72 9.78 21.27 -13.83
CA GLN A 72 8.95 20.18 -14.40
C GLN A 72 9.56 18.77 -14.37
N VAL A 73 9.04 17.92 -13.48
CA VAL A 73 9.07 16.45 -13.66
C VAL A 73 8.74 16.18 -15.12
N LYS A 74 9.68 15.60 -15.87
CA LYS A 74 9.43 15.22 -17.25
C LYS A 74 8.49 14.02 -17.22
N THR A 75 7.19 14.30 -17.26
CA THR A 75 6.19 13.27 -17.61
C THR A 75 6.54 12.76 -18.99
N ARG A 76 7.14 11.57 -19.02
CA ARG A 76 7.33 10.79 -20.23
C ARG A 76 5.98 10.15 -20.55
N ASP A 77 5.55 10.27 -21.80
CA ASP A 77 4.41 9.48 -22.25
C ASP A 77 4.83 8.01 -22.31
N PHE A 78 4.24 7.17 -21.46
CA PHE A 78 4.48 5.73 -21.44
C PHE A 78 3.65 5.02 -22.50
N THR A 79 4.27 4.06 -23.17
CA THR A 79 3.61 3.20 -24.17
C THR A 79 3.00 1.99 -23.50
N HIS A 80 2.06 1.30 -24.16
CA HIS A 80 1.50 0.05 -23.65
C HIS A 80 2.59 -1.00 -23.31
N ASP A 81 3.63 -1.10 -24.13
CA ASP A 81 4.77 -2.00 -23.89
C ASP A 81 5.58 -1.62 -22.64
N ASP A 82 5.55 -0.35 -22.24
CA ASP A 82 6.12 0.08 -20.95
C ASP A 82 5.26 -0.46 -19.80
N TYR A 83 3.94 -0.33 -19.88
CA TYR A 83 3.01 -0.90 -18.89
C TYR A 83 3.12 -2.42 -18.77
N VAL A 84 3.31 -3.13 -19.89
CA VAL A 84 3.53 -4.59 -19.85
C VAL A 84 4.79 -4.93 -19.06
N ARG A 85 5.90 -4.23 -19.31
CA ARG A 85 7.15 -4.43 -18.57
C ARG A 85 7.05 -4.02 -17.11
N GLY A 86 6.31 -2.96 -16.81
CA GLY A 86 6.03 -2.55 -15.43
C GLY A 86 5.22 -3.60 -14.68
N ALA A 87 4.18 -4.15 -15.30
CA ALA A 87 3.39 -5.23 -14.70
C ALA A 87 4.20 -6.51 -14.51
N GLU A 88 5.09 -6.86 -15.45
CA GLU A 88 6.03 -7.98 -15.28
C GLU A 88 6.92 -7.78 -14.05
N GLU A 89 7.44 -6.57 -13.83
CA GLU A 89 8.24 -6.24 -12.64
C GLU A 89 7.41 -6.35 -11.35
N CYS A 90 6.18 -5.84 -11.35
CA CYS A 90 5.28 -5.96 -10.19
C CYS A 90 4.99 -7.41 -9.83
N LEU A 91 4.74 -8.28 -10.82
CA LEU A 91 4.56 -9.72 -10.56
C LEU A 91 5.81 -10.39 -10.01
N LEU A 92 7.01 -9.97 -10.43
CA LEU A 92 8.27 -10.48 -9.89
C LEU A 92 8.49 -10.02 -8.44
N ILE A 93 8.16 -8.77 -8.13
CA ILE A 93 8.21 -8.23 -6.76
C ILE A 93 7.22 -8.99 -5.88
N GLU A 94 5.99 -9.19 -6.34
CA GLU A 94 4.96 -9.94 -5.61
C GLU A 94 5.42 -11.38 -5.29
N ASP A 95 5.99 -12.09 -6.27
CA ASP A 95 6.53 -13.44 -6.06
C ASP A 95 7.69 -13.43 -5.05
N GLU A 96 8.58 -12.43 -5.12
CA GLU A 96 9.69 -12.29 -4.17
C GLU A 96 9.20 -11.96 -2.76
N VAL A 97 8.23 -11.07 -2.60
CA VAL A 97 7.63 -10.72 -1.31
C VAL A 97 6.93 -11.94 -0.71
N ASN A 98 6.11 -12.65 -1.49
CA ASN A 98 5.45 -13.89 -1.05
C ASN A 98 6.47 -14.95 -0.61
N ARG A 99 7.57 -15.10 -1.38
CA ARG A 99 8.66 -16.01 -1.03
C ARG A 99 9.36 -15.59 0.26
N LEU A 100 9.61 -14.30 0.46
CA LEU A 100 10.20 -13.78 1.69
C LEU A 100 9.28 -13.99 2.89
N GLN A 101 7.97 -13.80 2.73
CA GLN A 101 6.99 -14.07 3.77
C GLN A 101 7.01 -15.54 4.23
N ASP A 102 7.15 -16.47 3.28
CA ASP A 102 7.23 -17.91 3.58
C ASP A 102 8.61 -18.34 4.14
N GLU A 103 9.70 -17.83 3.58
CA GLU A 103 11.06 -18.28 3.88
C GLU A 103 11.68 -17.56 5.08
N ASN A 104 11.37 -16.27 5.26
CA ASN A 104 12.00 -15.41 6.26
C ASN A 104 11.11 -14.20 6.67
N PRO A 105 9.99 -14.46 7.36
CA PRO A 105 9.02 -13.41 7.73
C PRO A 105 9.64 -12.31 8.60
N ASP A 106 10.55 -12.66 9.52
CA ASP A 106 11.24 -11.70 10.38
C ASP A 106 12.05 -10.67 9.56
N TYR A 107 12.62 -11.09 8.42
CA TYR A 107 13.36 -10.18 7.55
C TYR A 107 12.44 -9.28 6.72
N LEU A 108 11.29 -9.80 6.28
CA LEU A 108 10.29 -8.99 5.58
C LEU A 108 9.77 -7.88 6.52
N GLN A 109 9.43 -8.23 7.76
CA GLN A 109 9.01 -7.25 8.77
C GLN A 109 10.12 -6.22 9.06
N GLN A 110 11.39 -6.64 9.06
CA GLN A 110 12.50 -5.71 9.18
C GLN A 110 12.57 -4.73 7.99
N LEU A 111 12.38 -5.20 6.75
CA LEU A 111 12.38 -4.35 5.56
C LEU A 111 11.24 -3.34 5.58
N GLU A 112 10.03 -3.76 5.96
CA GLU A 112 8.88 -2.87 6.13
C GLU A 112 9.15 -1.80 7.18
N ARG A 113 9.73 -2.21 8.32
CA ARG A 113 10.16 -1.30 9.39
C ARG A 113 11.21 -0.30 8.91
N GLU A 114 12.19 -0.74 8.14
CA GLU A 114 13.21 0.14 7.56
C GLU A 114 12.57 1.15 6.59
N ALA A 115 11.66 0.71 5.72
CA ALA A 115 10.96 1.57 4.77
C ALA A 115 10.07 2.62 5.47
N LEU A 116 9.35 2.25 6.52
CA LEU A 116 8.55 3.19 7.32
C LEU A 116 9.41 4.26 8.01
N LEU A 117 10.65 3.91 8.40
CA LEU A 117 11.57 4.86 9.03
C LEU A 117 12.23 5.82 8.03
N GLU A 118 12.26 5.48 6.73
CA GLU A 118 12.75 6.38 5.68
C GLU A 118 11.81 7.56 5.42
N ASP A 119 10.49 7.38 5.61
CA ASP A 119 9.49 8.45 5.50
C ASP A 119 8.75 8.69 6.84
N PRO A 120 9.30 9.56 7.71
CA PRO A 120 8.67 9.87 8.99
C PRO A 120 7.33 10.61 8.86
N GLU A 121 7.02 11.24 7.73
CA GLU A 121 5.75 11.93 7.53
C GLU A 121 4.62 10.93 7.30
N ILE A 122 4.83 9.96 6.40
CA ILE A 122 3.89 8.85 6.17
C ILE A 122 3.69 8.05 7.45
N PHE A 123 4.77 7.76 8.16
CA PHE A 123 4.70 7.01 9.41
C PHE A 123 3.92 7.75 10.50
N ALA A 124 4.12 9.07 10.63
CA ALA A 124 3.34 9.90 11.54
C ALA A 124 1.84 9.86 11.20
N GLU A 125 1.49 9.89 9.91
CA GLU A 125 0.10 9.80 9.46
C GLU A 125 -0.52 8.45 9.83
N MET A 126 0.17 7.33 9.54
CA MET A 126 -0.30 5.99 9.88
C MET A 126 -0.55 5.84 11.39
N ILE A 127 0.42 6.23 12.22
CA ILE A 127 0.28 6.20 13.67
C ILE A 127 -0.92 7.05 14.11
N THR A 128 -1.08 8.24 13.55
CA THR A 128 -2.20 9.14 13.87
C THR A 128 -3.54 8.48 13.54
N GLN A 129 -3.67 7.86 12.37
CA GLN A 129 -4.90 7.19 11.96
C GLN A 129 -5.25 6.03 12.91
N ILE A 130 -4.27 5.21 13.28
CA ILE A 130 -4.47 4.07 14.18
C ILE A 130 -4.91 4.53 15.56
N ILE A 131 -4.19 5.50 16.13
CA ILE A 131 -4.49 6.05 17.46
C ILE A 131 -5.84 6.76 17.47
N SER A 132 -6.20 7.47 16.39
CA SER A 132 -7.49 8.16 16.29
C SER A 132 -8.69 7.22 16.21
N ASN A 133 -8.46 5.95 15.83
CA ASN A 133 -9.49 4.94 15.71
C ASN A 133 -9.65 4.08 16.99
N ASP A 134 -8.72 4.15 17.94
CA ASP A 134 -8.76 3.40 19.20
C ASP A 134 -8.52 4.32 20.42
N ASP A 135 -9.62 4.68 21.09
CA ASP A 135 -9.60 5.52 22.29
C ASP A 135 -8.76 4.91 23.44
N ALA A 136 -8.74 3.58 23.57
CA ALA A 136 -7.98 2.91 24.63
C ALA A 136 -6.48 2.97 24.34
N LEU A 137 -6.11 2.82 23.07
CA LEU A 137 -4.74 2.98 22.61
C LEU A 137 -4.26 4.43 22.76
N LEU A 138 -5.10 5.40 22.40
CA LEU A 138 -4.82 6.82 22.62
C LEU A 138 -4.57 7.13 24.10
N GLU A 139 -5.38 6.60 25.01
CA GLU A 139 -5.19 6.76 26.45
C GLU A 139 -3.87 6.13 26.93
N GLU A 140 -3.55 4.92 26.47
CA GLU A 140 -2.32 4.22 26.82
C GLU A 140 -1.07 5.00 26.39
N ILE A 141 -1.03 5.42 25.13
CA ILE A 141 0.11 6.16 24.56
C ILE A 141 0.23 7.52 25.22
N THR A 142 -0.87 8.25 25.37
CA THR A 142 -0.87 9.54 26.07
C THR A 142 -0.30 9.39 27.48
N THR A 143 -0.65 8.32 28.19
CA THR A 143 -0.14 8.03 29.53
C THR A 143 1.36 7.72 29.53
N LYS A 144 1.83 6.91 28.58
CA LYS A 144 3.26 6.60 28.42
C LYS A 144 4.07 7.87 28.12
N LEU A 145 3.61 8.65 27.14
CA LEU A 145 4.27 9.90 26.73
C LEU A 145 4.27 10.95 27.84
N ALA A 146 3.18 11.08 28.59
CA ALA A 146 3.11 12.01 29.73
C ALA A 146 4.13 11.71 30.84
N GLY A 147 4.62 10.47 30.91
CA GLY A 147 5.69 10.04 31.83
C GLY A 147 7.09 10.46 31.39
N ASP A 148 7.28 10.76 30.10
CA ASP A 148 8.54 11.15 29.52
C ASP A 148 8.67 12.68 29.46
N ARG A 149 9.69 13.20 30.14
CA ARG A 149 9.87 14.64 30.29
C ARG A 149 10.42 15.32 29.03
N GLU A 150 11.18 14.60 28.22
CA GLU A 150 11.77 15.11 27.00
C GLU A 150 10.72 15.16 25.90
N LEU A 151 9.97 14.07 25.73
CA LEU A 151 8.82 14.01 24.83
C LEU A 151 7.76 15.05 25.17
N MET A 152 7.44 15.23 26.45
CA MET A 152 6.49 16.27 26.86
C MET A 152 6.99 17.68 26.63
N ALA A 153 8.31 17.91 26.58
CA ALA A 153 8.83 19.23 26.21
C ALA A 153 8.52 19.51 24.74
N ASP A 154 8.82 18.56 23.85
CA ASP A 154 8.52 18.65 22.41
C ASP A 154 7.00 18.76 22.16
N ALA A 155 6.18 17.98 22.88
CA ALA A 155 4.73 18.05 22.79
C ALA A 155 4.18 19.45 23.12
N ASN A 156 4.71 20.09 24.16
CA ASN A 156 4.28 21.44 24.56
C ASN A 156 4.66 22.53 23.55
N GLU A 157 5.59 22.27 22.63
CA GLU A 157 5.89 23.18 21.51
C GLU A 157 4.84 23.09 20.39
N LEU A 158 4.14 21.94 20.30
CA LEU A 158 3.16 21.62 19.25
C LEU A 158 1.71 21.83 19.70
N LEU A 159 1.43 21.73 21.01
CA LEU A 159 0.10 21.93 21.60
C LEU A 159 -0.22 23.42 21.79
N GLU A 160 -1.48 23.80 21.55
CA GLU A 160 -1.97 25.14 21.89
C GLU A 160 -2.33 25.27 23.39
N GLU A 161 -2.55 26.52 23.85
CA GLU A 161 -2.85 26.78 25.27
C GLU A 161 -4.13 26.06 25.72
N GLY A 162 -3.95 25.09 26.62
CA GLY A 162 -5.05 24.31 27.20
C GLY A 162 -5.36 23.00 26.48
N GLU A 163 -4.66 22.68 25.39
CA GLU A 163 -4.74 21.38 24.73
C GLU A 163 -3.92 20.31 25.46
N THR A 164 -4.34 19.06 25.31
CA THR A 164 -3.62 17.87 25.77
C THR A 164 -3.32 16.95 24.59
N LEU A 165 -2.42 15.98 24.79
CA LEU A 165 -2.11 14.96 23.78
C LEU A 165 -3.36 14.19 23.32
N SER A 166 -4.32 13.96 24.22
CA SER A 166 -5.60 13.30 23.88
C SER A 166 -6.48 14.15 22.95
N ASP A 167 -6.30 15.48 22.94
CA ASP A 167 -7.06 16.36 22.05
C ASP A 167 -6.43 16.45 20.65
N ARG A 168 -5.17 16.03 20.50
CA ARG A 168 -4.34 16.19 19.30
C ARG A 168 -3.57 14.90 18.94
N PRO A 169 -4.24 13.82 18.49
CA PRO A 169 -3.58 12.57 18.10
C PRO A 169 -2.49 12.74 17.05
N GLU A 170 -2.58 13.75 16.19
CA GLU A 170 -1.55 14.04 15.19
C GLU A 170 -0.23 14.51 15.81
N VAL A 171 -0.27 15.17 16.98
CA VAL A 171 0.93 15.55 17.72
C VAL A 171 1.61 14.29 18.25
N ILE A 172 0.84 13.30 18.69
CA ILE A 172 1.36 11.99 19.10
C ILE A 172 2.02 11.28 17.92
N GLY A 173 1.39 11.25 16.75
CA GLY A 173 1.96 10.65 15.54
C GLY A 173 3.31 11.26 15.15
N VAL A 174 3.40 12.60 15.13
CA VAL A 174 4.65 13.31 14.82
C VAL A 174 5.75 13.02 15.86
N LEU A 175 5.40 13.01 17.15
CA LEU A 175 6.37 12.73 18.21
C LEU A 175 6.89 11.30 18.12
N LEU A 176 6.00 10.32 17.95
CA LEU A 176 6.43 8.92 17.80
C LEU A 176 7.29 8.73 16.56
N ALA A 177 6.88 9.25 15.40
CA ALA A 177 7.67 9.13 14.18
C ALA A 177 9.07 9.73 14.34
N LYS A 178 9.17 10.96 14.88
CA LYS A 178 10.45 11.62 15.15
C LYS A 178 11.35 10.76 16.04
N TYR A 179 10.82 10.25 17.16
CA TYR A 179 11.63 9.49 18.12
C TYR A 179 12.04 8.13 17.57
N LEU A 180 11.19 7.47 16.78
CA LEU A 180 11.49 6.19 16.17
C LEU A 180 12.52 6.34 15.03
N SER A 181 12.53 7.46 14.31
CA SER A 181 13.60 7.79 13.36
C SER A 181 14.94 8.07 14.05
N GLU A 182 14.93 8.66 15.25
CA GLU A 182 16.16 8.95 16.01
C GLU A 182 16.71 7.71 16.73
N ASP A 183 15.83 6.88 17.27
CA ASP A 183 16.17 5.61 17.92
C ASP A 183 15.15 4.51 17.55
N PRO A 184 15.45 3.71 16.51
CA PRO A 184 14.60 2.62 16.09
C PRO A 184 14.39 1.54 17.17
N SER A 185 15.23 1.46 18.21
CA SER A 185 15.05 0.47 19.28
C SER A 185 13.85 0.78 20.17
N LEU A 186 13.34 2.03 20.15
CA LEU A 186 12.11 2.41 20.85
C LEU A 186 10.87 1.69 20.31
N LEU A 187 10.91 1.20 19.07
CA LEU A 187 9.82 0.39 18.50
C LEU A 187 9.55 -0.86 19.35
N ASP A 188 10.57 -1.43 20.01
CA ASP A 188 10.41 -2.59 20.88
C ASP A 188 9.65 -2.23 22.18
N GLU A 189 9.66 -0.96 22.60
CA GLU A 189 8.86 -0.47 23.74
C GLU A 189 7.39 -0.21 23.36
N PHE A 190 7.15 0.01 22.07
CA PHE A 190 5.85 0.19 21.46
C PHE A 190 5.38 -1.06 20.68
N GLU A 191 5.98 -2.24 20.90
CA GLU A 191 5.69 -3.48 20.15
C GLU A 191 4.17 -3.79 20.10
N ALA A 192 3.46 -3.55 21.20
CA ALA A 192 1.99 -3.70 21.26
C ALA A 192 1.21 -2.75 20.32
N LEU A 193 1.77 -1.57 20.01
CA LEU A 193 1.24 -0.64 19.00
C LEU A 193 1.33 -1.24 17.60
N PHE A 194 2.45 -1.91 17.31
CA PHE A 194 2.76 -2.44 15.98
C PHE A 194 2.04 -3.76 15.71
N ASP A 195 1.85 -4.61 16.71
CA ASP A 195 0.96 -5.77 16.59
C ASP A 195 -0.47 -5.36 16.14
N MET A 196 -0.91 -4.15 16.50
CA MET A 196 -2.20 -3.59 16.06
C MET A 196 -2.13 -2.86 14.72
N VAL A 197 -0.98 -2.25 14.37
CA VAL A 197 -0.75 -1.70 13.02
C VAL A 197 -0.83 -2.82 11.99
N ASP A 198 -0.16 -3.95 12.25
CA ASP A 198 -0.16 -5.13 11.39
C ASP A 198 -1.60 -5.66 11.23
N GLU A 199 -2.40 -5.71 12.30
CA GLU A 199 -3.81 -6.10 12.24
C GLU A 199 -4.67 -5.09 11.44
N VAL A 200 -4.38 -3.79 11.47
CA VAL A 200 -5.10 -2.78 10.66
C VAL A 200 -4.69 -2.83 9.19
N VAL A 201 -3.41 -3.09 8.89
CA VAL A 201 -2.91 -3.27 7.51
C VAL A 201 -3.49 -4.55 6.91
N GLU A 202 -3.56 -5.64 7.67
CA GLU A 202 -4.19 -6.89 7.23
C GLU A 202 -5.71 -6.74 7.02
N ASN A 203 -6.43 -6.05 7.92
CA ASN A 203 -7.87 -5.83 7.81
C ASN A 203 -8.26 -4.77 6.76
N GLY A 204 -7.34 -3.87 6.38
CA GLY A 204 -7.54 -2.89 5.31
C GLY A 204 -7.66 -3.51 3.91
N ASN A 205 -7.16 -4.74 3.73
CA ASN A 205 -7.25 -5.49 2.47
C ASN A 205 -8.51 -6.36 2.35
N GLU A 206 -9.33 -6.52 3.41
CA GLU A 206 -10.52 -7.38 3.38
C GLU A 206 -11.85 -6.63 3.08
N GLU A 207 -11.89 -5.30 3.03
CA GLU A 207 -13.13 -4.56 2.70
C GLU A 207 -13.48 -4.49 1.20
N GLY A 208 -12.78 -5.26 0.35
CA GLY A 208 -13.05 -5.39 -1.09
C GLY A 208 -13.86 -6.62 -1.52
N GLU A 209 -14.03 -7.63 -0.67
CA GLU A 209 -14.60 -8.92 -1.08
C GLU A 209 -15.87 -9.27 -0.28
N GLY A 210 -16.98 -8.61 -0.58
CA GLY A 210 -18.19 -8.87 0.20
C GLY A 210 -19.48 -8.19 -0.20
N ARG A 211 -19.76 -7.98 -1.49
CA ARG A 211 -21.13 -7.64 -1.93
C ARG A 211 -21.35 -7.97 -3.41
N ASP A 212 -21.80 -9.21 -3.65
CA ASP A 212 -22.96 -9.49 -4.50
C ASP A 212 -23.27 -11.00 -4.50
N GLU A 213 -23.87 -11.48 -3.41
CA GLU A 213 -24.89 -12.53 -3.51
C GLU A 213 -26.22 -11.94 -3.02
N LEU A 214 -27.11 -11.60 -3.97
CA LEU A 214 -28.56 -11.81 -3.90
C LEU A 214 -29.25 -11.48 -5.23
#